data_AF-A0A1S8DCL6-F1
#
_entry.id   AF-A0A1S8DCL6-F1
#
_cell.length_a   1.000
_cell.length_b   1.000
_cell.length_c   1.000
_cell.angle_alpha   90.00
_cell.angle_beta   90.00
_cell.angle_gamma   90.00
#
_symmetry.space_group_name_H-M   'P 1'
#
loop_
_entity.id
_entity.type
_entity.pdbx_description
1 polymer ?
#
loop_
_entity_poly.entity_id
_entity_poly.type
_entity_poly.pdbx_seq_one_letter_code
_entity_poly.pdbx_strand_id
1 'polypeptide(L)'
;MSKRKTYRPEEIRAGTTLFIVTRVPGQMVNHYGVAEYLVASKREPQPEPGTAHPYRMHPLIAVYAVSQTDLWRTRRAAQAEADRRLGIELARMKRGAQ
;
A
#
# COMPACT_ATOMS: atom_id res chain seq x y z
N MET A 1 20.62 6.90 7.56
CA MET A 1 19.37 6.58 6.83
C MET A 1 18.74 5.34 7.44
N SER A 2 17.43 5.35 7.71
CA SER A 2 16.74 4.19 8.31
C SER A 2 16.83 2.97 7.39
N LYS A 3 17.26 1.82 7.93
CA LYS A 3 17.24 0.52 7.21
C LYS A 3 15.82 -0.01 6.96
N ARG A 4 14.81 0.61 7.58
CA ARG A 4 13.41 0.16 7.49
C ARG A 4 12.79 0.56 6.15
N LYS A 5 12.17 -0.40 5.49
CA LYS A 5 11.51 -0.22 4.17
C LYS A 5 10.09 0.34 4.28
N THR A 6 9.52 0.37 5.49
CA THR A 6 8.18 0.89 5.82
C THR A 6 8.25 2.13 6.71
N TYR A 7 7.15 2.89 6.76
CA TYR A 7 6.97 4.02 7.66
C TYR A 7 6.39 3.58 9.01
N ARG A 8 6.74 4.30 10.07
CA ARG A 8 5.99 4.34 11.33
C ARG A 8 4.99 5.51 11.33
N PRO A 9 3.94 5.50 12.16
CA PRO A 9 2.95 6.57 12.20
C PRO A 9 3.57 7.97 12.39
N GLU A 10 4.56 8.10 13.27
CA GLU A 10 5.23 9.36 13.59
C GLU A 10 6.10 9.92 12.44
N GLU A 11 6.42 9.09 11.44
CA GLU A 11 7.25 9.48 10.30
C GLU A 11 6.43 10.08 9.15
N ILE A 12 5.10 9.97 9.21
CA ILE A 12 4.21 10.36 8.11
C ILE A 12 3.81 11.83 8.25
N ARG A 13 4.09 12.62 7.21
CA ARG A 13 3.78 14.05 7.14
C ARG A 13 3.21 14.41 5.78
N ALA A 14 2.60 15.59 5.68
CA ALA A 14 2.21 16.15 4.39
C ALA A 14 3.42 16.19 3.43
N GLY A 15 3.19 15.84 2.16
CA GLY A 15 4.22 15.68 1.13
C GLY A 15 4.91 14.31 1.11
N THR A 16 4.60 13.41 2.06
CA THR A 16 5.16 12.04 2.05
C THR A 16 4.50 11.23 0.94
N THR A 17 5.31 10.63 0.06
CA THR A 17 4.83 9.57 -0.85
C THR A 17 4.96 8.21 -0.17
N LEU A 18 3.90 7.43 -0.21
CA LEU A 18 3.83 6.09 0.35
C LEU A 18 3.21 5.10 -0.62
N PHE A 19 3.57 3.83 -0.48
CA PHE A 19 3.14 2.76 -1.37
C PHE A 19 2.44 1.68 -0.55
N ILE A 20 1.26 1.26 -1.00
CA ILE A 20 0.43 0.25 -0.32
C ILE A 20 0.24 -0.93 -1.24
N VAL A 21 0.46 -2.13 -0.71
CA VAL A 21 0.13 -3.37 -1.42
C VAL A 21 -1.37 -3.61 -1.31
N THR A 22 -2.07 -3.59 -2.44
CA THR A 22 -3.51 -3.77 -2.54
C THR A 22 -3.84 -5.07 -3.26
N ARG A 23 -4.96 -5.70 -2.91
CA ARG A 23 -5.50 -6.82 -3.69
C ARG A 23 -6.28 -6.24 -4.87
N VAL A 24 -5.97 -6.69 -6.08
CA VAL A 24 -6.64 -6.28 -7.31
C VAL A 24 -7.93 -7.11 -7.45
N PRO A 25 -9.12 -6.49 -7.42
CA PRO A 25 -10.38 -7.20 -7.62
C PRO A 25 -10.51 -7.73 -9.04
N GLY A 26 -11.22 -8.85 -9.23
CA GLY A 26 -11.68 -9.30 -10.56
C GLY A 26 -10.79 -10.30 -11.30
N GLN A 27 -9.74 -10.85 -10.67
CA GLN A 27 -8.96 -11.95 -11.27
C GLN A 27 -9.16 -13.26 -10.50
N MET A 28 -9.16 -14.40 -11.20
CA MET A 28 -9.40 -15.74 -10.62
C MET A 28 -8.37 -16.10 -9.54
N VAL A 29 -7.18 -15.49 -9.60
CA VAL A 29 -6.16 -15.53 -8.56
C VAL A 29 -6.13 -14.16 -7.90
N ASN A 30 -5.97 -14.10 -6.59
CA ASN A 30 -5.77 -12.83 -5.90
C ASN A 30 -4.46 -12.22 -6.38
N HIS A 31 -4.57 -11.27 -7.29
CA HIS A 31 -3.44 -10.48 -7.72
C HIS A 31 -3.19 -9.38 -6.71
N TYR A 32 -1.92 -9.13 -6.43
CA TYR A 32 -1.47 -8.06 -5.56
C TYR A 32 -0.84 -6.97 -6.43
N GLY A 33 -1.30 -5.74 -6.26
CA GLY A 33 -0.77 -4.55 -6.92
C GLY A 33 -0.16 -3.58 -5.92
N VAL A 34 0.46 -2.52 -6.43
CA VAL A 34 0.99 -1.43 -5.62
C VAL A 34 0.24 -0.15 -5.97
N ALA A 35 -0.48 0.41 -4.99
CA ALA A 35 -1.09 1.72 -5.08
C ALA A 35 -0.13 2.78 -4.50
N GLU A 36 0.01 3.90 -5.21
CA GLU A 36 0.85 5.02 -4.81
C GLU A 36 -0.01 6.16 -4.28
N TYR A 37 0.35 6.67 -3.09
CA TYR A 37 -0.36 7.76 -2.44
C TYR A 37 0.57 8.90 -2.08
N LEU A 38 0.09 10.13 -2.29
CA LEU A 38 0.71 11.34 -1.77
C LEU A 38 -0.07 11.83 -0.56
N VAL A 39 0.61 11.97 0.58
CA VAL A 39 0.00 12.51 1.79
C VAL A 39 -0.25 14.01 1.62
N ALA A 40 -1.51 14.40 1.62
CA ALA A 40 -1.96 15.77 1.44
C ALA A 40 -1.73 16.64 2.67
N SER A 41 -1.96 17.95 2.54
CA SER A 41 -2.02 18.86 3.69
C SER A 41 -3.22 18.53 4.60
N LYS A 42 -3.12 18.84 5.90
CA LYS A 42 -4.25 18.72 6.86
C LYS A 42 -5.45 19.62 6.53
N ARG A 43 -5.25 20.62 5.68
CA ARG A 43 -6.29 21.55 5.24
C ARG A 43 -7.05 21.05 4.01
N GLU A 44 -6.55 20.01 3.36
CA GLU A 44 -7.21 19.43 2.19
C GLU A 44 -8.23 18.38 2.64
N PRO A 45 -9.46 18.40 2.08
CA PRO A 45 -10.41 17.32 2.30
C PRO A 45 -9.84 16.00 1.75
N GLN A 46 -10.25 14.88 2.34
CA GLN A 46 -9.94 13.56 1.78
C GLN A 46 -10.58 13.48 0.38
N PRO A 47 -9.80 13.25 -0.69
CA PRO A 47 -10.38 13.12 -2.03
C PRO A 47 -11.31 11.92 -2.10
N GLU A 48 -12.33 12.05 -2.96
CA GLU A 48 -13.20 10.93 -3.27
C GLU A 48 -12.39 9.77 -3.86
N PRO A 49 -12.67 8.51 -3.45
CA PRO A 49 -11.98 7.35 -3.99
C PRO A 49 -11.98 7.36 -5.53
N GLY A 50 -10.81 7.15 -6.14
CA GLY A 50 -10.69 6.99 -7.60
C GLY A 50 -10.54 8.27 -8.42
N THR A 51 -10.54 9.46 -7.81
CA THR A 51 -10.67 10.73 -8.57
C THR A 51 -9.36 11.37 -9.07
N ALA A 52 -8.17 10.95 -8.63
CA ALA A 52 -6.88 11.44 -9.17
C ALA A 52 -5.71 10.52 -8.84
N HIS A 53 -4.77 10.31 -9.79
CA HIS A 53 -3.50 9.61 -9.56
C HIS A 53 -2.32 10.62 -9.57
N PRO A 54 -1.33 10.55 -8.65
CA PRO A 54 -1.30 9.68 -7.47
C PRO A 54 -2.45 9.99 -6.52
N TYR A 55 -3.01 8.94 -5.92
CA TYR A 55 -4.14 9.08 -5.02
C TYR A 55 -3.70 9.93 -3.81
N ARG A 56 -4.44 11.01 -3.52
CA ARG A 56 -4.12 11.83 -2.34
C ARG A 56 -4.73 11.20 -1.09
N MET A 57 -4.00 11.27 0.01
CA MET A 57 -4.42 10.71 1.30
C MET A 57 -4.26 11.76 2.39
N HIS A 58 -5.33 12.02 3.15
CA HIS A 58 -5.25 12.90 4.30
C HIS A 58 -4.32 12.30 5.37
N PRO A 59 -3.50 13.09 6.11
CA PRO A 59 -2.53 12.56 7.07
C PRO A 59 -3.13 11.62 8.13
N LEU A 60 -4.35 11.90 8.62
CA LEU A 60 -5.01 11.01 9.59
C LEU A 60 -5.37 9.64 8.97
N ILE A 61 -5.73 9.62 7.70
CA ILE A 61 -6.00 8.38 6.96
C ILE A 61 -4.71 7.61 6.73
N ALA A 62 -3.61 8.31 6.44
CA ALA A 62 -2.29 7.69 6.32
C ALA A 62 -1.82 7.07 7.64
N VAL A 63 -2.02 7.77 8.78
CA VAL A 63 -1.75 7.21 10.11
C VAL A 63 -2.62 6.00 10.40
N TYR A 64 -3.93 6.08 10.13
CA TYR A 64 -4.83 4.93 10.27
C TYR A 64 -4.37 3.75 9.41
N ALA A 65 -3.96 3.99 8.17
CA ALA A 65 -3.50 2.95 7.26
C ALA A 65 -2.29 2.17 7.80
N VAL A 66 -1.38 2.81 8.57
CA VAL A 66 -0.27 2.10 9.24
C VAL A 66 -0.76 1.03 10.21
N SER A 67 -1.92 1.22 10.84
CA SER A 67 -2.50 0.21 11.75
C SER A 67 -3.11 -0.98 11.02
N GLN A 68 -3.44 -0.81 9.73
CA GLN A 68 -4.13 -1.81 8.92
C GLN A 68 -3.17 -2.57 7.99
N THR A 69 -2.08 -1.92 7.57
CA THR A 69 -1.15 -2.47 6.59
C THR A 69 0.21 -1.75 6.62
N ASP A 70 1.22 -2.42 6.07
CA ASP A 70 2.53 -1.83 5.86
C ASP A 70 2.50 -0.73 4.81
N LEU A 71 2.97 0.47 5.18
CA LEU A 71 3.16 1.59 4.25
C LEU A 71 4.62 1.65 3.84
N TRP A 72 4.90 1.34 2.58
CA TRP A 72 6.25 1.21 2.05
C TRP A 72 6.80 2.57 1.61
N ARG A 73 8.10 2.77 1.80
CA ARG A 73 8.82 4.00 1.40
C ARG A 73 9.14 4.07 -0.08
N THR A 74 9.19 2.92 -0.75
CA THR A 74 9.54 2.84 -2.17
C THR A 74 8.63 1.86 -2.89
N ARG A 75 8.33 2.17 -4.16
CA ARG A 75 7.57 1.29 -5.05
C ARG A 75 8.22 -0.09 -5.17
N ARG A 76 9.55 -0.15 -5.30
CA ARG A 76 10.31 -1.40 -5.42
C ARG A 76 10.12 -2.32 -4.21
N ALA A 77 10.14 -1.77 -2.99
CA ALA A 77 9.95 -2.57 -1.80
C ALA A 77 8.50 -3.07 -1.67
N ALA A 78 7.52 -2.23 -2.00
CA ALA A 78 6.12 -2.64 -2.07
C ALA A 78 5.88 -3.73 -3.12
N GLN A 79 6.52 -3.63 -4.30
CA GLN A 79 6.39 -4.62 -5.36
C GLN A 79 6.96 -5.98 -4.93
N ALA A 80 8.15 -5.98 -4.30
CA ALA A 80 8.72 -7.22 -3.76
C ALA A 80 7.79 -7.89 -2.74
N GLU A 81 7.06 -7.12 -1.95
CA GLU A 81 6.04 -7.66 -1.02
C GLU A 81 4.80 -8.18 -1.76
N ALA A 82 4.33 -7.48 -2.78
CA ALA A 82 3.22 -7.94 -3.63
C ALA A 82 3.56 -9.29 -4.28
N ASP A 83 4.75 -9.40 -4.87
CA ASP A 83 5.24 -10.63 -5.50
C ASP A 83 5.38 -11.77 -4.48
N ARG A 84 5.86 -11.47 -3.27
CA ARG A 84 5.96 -12.44 -2.17
C ARG A 84 4.57 -12.96 -1.76
N ARG A 85 3.58 -12.08 -1.60
CA ARG A 85 2.19 -12.46 -1.24
C ARG A 85 1.57 -13.34 -2.33
N LEU A 86 1.76 -12.97 -3.61
CA LEU A 86 1.30 -13.76 -4.74
C LEU A 86 1.95 -15.16 -4.75
N GLY A 87 3.27 -15.25 -4.57
CA GLY A 87 3.98 -16.53 -4.55
C GLY A 87 3.50 -17.47 -3.44
N ILE A 88 3.25 -16.94 -2.23
CA ILE A 88 2.68 -17.71 -1.12
C ILE A 88 1.30 -18.24 -1.48
N GLU A 89 0.47 -17.42 -2.11
CA GLU A 89 -0.89 -17.78 -2.43
C GLU A 89 -0.98 -18.84 -3.53
N LEU A 90 -0.19 -18.69 -4.61
CA LEU A 90 -0.04 -19.70 -5.65
C LEU A 90 0.44 -21.03 -5.06
N ALA A 91 1.37 -21.00 -4.09
CA ALA A 91 1.83 -22.20 -3.39
C ALA A 91 0.76 -22.83 -2.48
N ARG A 92 -0.21 -22.05 -1.97
CA ARG A 92 -1.36 -22.59 -1.23
C ARG A 92 -2.38 -23.23 -2.17
N MET A 93 -2.69 -22.58 -3.29
CA MET A 93 -3.59 -23.14 -4.30
C MET A 93 -3.09 -24.49 -4.84
N LYS A 94 -1.79 -24.61 -5.14
CA LYS A 94 -1.19 -25.88 -5.57
C LYS A 94 -1.27 -27.01 -4.52
N ARG A 95 -1.33 -26.66 -3.24
CA ARG A 95 -1.41 -27.63 -2.13
C ARG A 95 -2.84 -28.04 -1.79
N GLY A 96 -3.82 -27.16 -2.01
CA GLY A 96 -5.24 -27.46 -1.80
C GLY A 96 -5.93 -28.16 -2.98
N ALA A 97 -5.23 -28.32 -4.11
CA ALA A 97 -5.70 -29.02 -5.30
C ALA A 97 -5.18 -30.48 -5.39
N GLN A 98 -4.48 -30.96 -4.36
CA GLN A 98 -4.00 -32.35 -4.23
C GLN A 98 -4.89 -33.12 -3.25
#